data_AF-A0A2U3QL49-F1
#
_entry.id   AF-A0A2U3QL49-F1
#
_cell.length_a   1.000
_cell.length_b   1.000
_cell.length_c   1.000
_cell.angle_alpha   90.00
_cell.angle_beta   90.00
_cell.angle_gamma   90.00
#
_symmetry.space_group_name_H-M   'P 1'
#
loop_
_entity.id
_entity.type
_entity.pdbx_description
1 polymer ?
#
loop_
_entity_poly.entity_id
_entity_poly.type
_entity_poly.pdbx_seq_one_letter_code
_entity_poly.pdbx_strand_id
1 'polypeptide(L)'
;MPKKSFSSFCAAFIEENQKAIVLLLLLLTVTGGIVGFRYYKFAKEDPEFCTKCHMMQEAFKTWQLSKHRDFPCQRCHQMSMLEQNKMLISYVVQGAQTTTKQTHGRISPWNSCRDCHLSEVSQGSVTLSNSYGHARHVFMRHIGCSQCHTGSSHNFKPNEQACSGCHKDKVIHGMGMAGLSCLKCHSYGTDTPKMIPFGRCLSCHKDIPTKGTMSSLRCFDCHHPHGKIKPTSPDCLKNCHGSEAKVGQHNLHMTKAKLDCLDCHKAHTWVIGKQEAQKLCQRCHALKDPATFIN
;
A
#
# COMPACT_ATOMS: atom_id res chain seq x y z
N MET A 1 -8.53 -88.65 -11.24
CA MET A 1 -8.19 -87.42 -12.01
C MET A 1 -7.53 -86.43 -11.05
N PRO A 2 -6.24 -86.09 -11.23
CA PRO A 2 -5.56 -85.18 -10.31
C PRO A 2 -6.08 -83.75 -10.55
N LYS A 3 -6.59 -83.10 -9.48
CA LYS A 3 -6.94 -81.67 -9.51
C LYS A 3 -5.65 -80.90 -9.76
N LYS A 4 -5.46 -80.33 -10.96
CA LYS A 4 -4.40 -79.35 -11.18
C LYS A 4 -4.56 -78.25 -10.13
N SER A 5 -3.52 -78.01 -9.34
CA SER A 5 -3.50 -76.95 -8.34
C SER A 5 -3.78 -75.62 -9.03
N PHE A 6 -4.62 -74.76 -8.44
CA PHE A 6 -4.88 -73.41 -8.93
C PHE A 6 -3.56 -72.63 -9.16
N SER A 7 -2.53 -72.90 -8.35
CA SER A 7 -1.20 -72.31 -8.52
C SER A 7 -0.49 -72.73 -9.81
N SER A 8 -0.64 -73.99 -10.25
CA SER A 8 0.00 -74.46 -11.49
C SER A 8 -0.71 -73.92 -12.72
N PHE A 9 -2.01 -73.66 -12.62
CA PHE A 9 -2.79 -73.00 -13.68
C PHE A 9 -2.40 -71.53 -13.84
N CYS A 10 -2.29 -70.77 -12.74
CA CYS A 10 -1.84 -69.38 -12.79
C CYS A 10 -0.40 -69.24 -13.32
N ALA A 11 0.51 -70.14 -12.94
CA ALA A 11 1.89 -70.12 -13.43
C ALA A 11 1.97 -70.31 -14.95
N ALA A 12 1.30 -71.35 -15.48
CA ALA A 12 1.24 -71.60 -16.92
C ALA A 12 0.56 -70.45 -17.69
N PHE A 13 -0.50 -69.87 -17.14
CA PHE A 13 -1.20 -68.73 -17.75
C PHE A 13 -0.32 -67.47 -17.83
N ILE A 14 0.45 -67.17 -16.78
CA ILE A 14 1.37 -66.03 -16.75
C ILE A 14 2.52 -66.23 -17.75
N GLU A 15 3.04 -67.45 -17.86
CA GLU A 15 4.13 -67.78 -18.79
C GLU A 15 3.67 -67.67 -20.26
N GLU A 16 2.49 -68.20 -20.57
CA GLU A 16 1.90 -68.13 -21.92
C GLU A 16 1.51 -66.69 -22.33
N ASN A 17 1.10 -65.86 -21.35
CA ASN A 17 0.63 -64.49 -21.59
C ASN A 17 1.62 -63.41 -21.13
N GLN A 18 2.88 -63.76 -20.83
CA GLN A 18 3.83 -62.87 -20.16
C GLN A 18 3.99 -61.52 -20.88
N LYS A 19 4.12 -61.54 -22.22
CA LYS A 19 4.25 -60.32 -23.03
C LYS A 19 2.99 -59.45 -22.98
N ALA A 20 1.81 -60.07 -23.01
CA ALA A 20 0.53 -59.35 -22.96
C ALA A 20 0.29 -58.75 -21.57
N ILE A 21 0.62 -59.47 -20.50
CA ILE A 21 0.53 -58.98 -19.12
C ILE A 21 1.50 -57.81 -18.90
N VAL A 22 2.76 -57.95 -19.35
CA VAL A 22 3.74 -56.86 -19.28
C VAL A 22 3.26 -55.64 -20.07
N LEU A 23 2.75 -55.83 -21.29
CA LEU A 23 2.19 -54.74 -22.11
C LEU A 23 1.01 -54.06 -21.41
N LEU A 24 0.09 -54.82 -20.81
CA LEU A 24 -1.05 -54.29 -20.06
C LEU A 24 -0.59 -53.47 -18.86
N LEU A 25 0.35 -53.99 -18.05
CA LEU A 25 0.89 -53.27 -16.90
C LEU A 25 1.60 -51.98 -17.34
N LEU A 26 2.34 -52.03 -18.45
CA LEU A 26 3.03 -50.88 -19.01
C LEU A 26 2.03 -49.82 -19.51
N LEU A 27 0.97 -50.25 -20.22
CA LEU A 27 -0.15 -49.39 -20.61
C LEU A 27 -0.83 -48.75 -19.41
N LEU A 28 -1.20 -49.54 -18.39
CA LEU A 28 -1.83 -49.03 -17.16
C LEU A 28 -0.95 -48.02 -16.44
N THR A 29 0.36 -48.27 -16.38
CA THR A 29 1.32 -47.36 -15.74
C THR A 29 1.46 -46.06 -16.53
N VAL A 30 1.58 -46.13 -17.86
CA VAL A 30 1.68 -44.96 -18.74
C VAL A 30 0.40 -44.14 -18.70
N THR A 31 -0.76 -44.79 -18.87
CA THR A 31 -2.06 -44.12 -18.79
C THR A 31 -2.28 -43.52 -17.41
N GLY A 32 -1.96 -44.25 -16.34
CA GLY A 32 -2.03 -43.76 -14.96
C GLY A 32 -1.14 -42.54 -14.72
N GLY A 33 0.09 -42.56 -15.24
CA GLY A 33 1.01 -41.43 -15.18
C GLY A 33 0.49 -40.20 -15.94
N ILE A 34 -0.04 -40.39 -17.15
CA ILE A 34 -0.62 -39.30 -17.95
C ILE A 34 -1.85 -38.70 -17.25
N VAL A 35 -2.78 -39.53 -16.78
CA VAL A 35 -3.98 -39.06 -16.07
C VAL A 35 -3.60 -38.35 -14.78
N GLY A 36 -2.69 -38.92 -13.99
CA GLY A 36 -2.19 -38.33 -12.75
C GLY A 36 -1.52 -36.98 -12.97
N PHE A 37 -0.67 -36.86 -13.99
CA PHE A 37 -0.03 -35.59 -14.36
C PHE A 37 -1.05 -34.54 -14.81
N ARG A 38 -2.02 -34.92 -15.65
CA ARG A 38 -3.09 -34.00 -16.08
C ARG A 38 -3.94 -33.52 -14.91
N TYR A 39 -4.30 -34.42 -14.00
CA TYR A 39 -5.04 -34.07 -12.78
C TYR A 39 -4.23 -33.14 -11.87
N TYR A 40 -2.95 -33.44 -11.67
CA TYR A 40 -2.05 -32.60 -10.90
C TYR A 40 -1.99 -31.18 -11.48
N LYS A 41 -1.79 -31.05 -12.80
CA LYS A 41 -1.75 -29.76 -13.48
C LYS A 41 -3.08 -29.00 -13.34
N PHE A 42 -4.21 -29.68 -13.55
CA PHE A 42 -5.54 -29.09 -13.38
C PHE A 42 -5.76 -28.58 -11.95
N ALA A 43 -5.42 -29.37 -10.92
CA ALA A 43 -5.60 -28.97 -9.54
C ALA A 43 -4.67 -27.82 -9.10
N LYS A 44 -3.43 -27.76 -9.64
CA LYS A 44 -2.38 -26.85 -9.16
C LYS A 44 -2.18 -25.59 -10.00
N GLU A 45 -2.54 -25.62 -11.28
CA GLU A 45 -2.18 -24.56 -12.23
C GLU A 45 -3.39 -24.00 -12.99
N ASP A 46 -4.56 -24.59 -12.83
CA ASP A 46 -5.78 -24.20 -13.55
C ASP A 46 -6.83 -23.58 -12.62
N PRO A 47 -7.23 -22.31 -12.82
CA PRO A 47 -8.30 -21.67 -12.04
C PRO A 47 -9.65 -22.40 -12.15
N GLU A 48 -9.90 -23.08 -13.27
CA GLU A 48 -11.17 -23.77 -13.50
C GLU A 48 -11.45 -24.88 -12.48
N PHE A 49 -10.40 -25.48 -11.90
CA PHE A 49 -10.58 -26.46 -10.82
C PHE A 49 -11.41 -25.89 -9.68
N CYS A 50 -11.12 -24.66 -9.27
CA CYS A 50 -11.81 -23.99 -8.17
C CYS A 50 -13.22 -23.53 -8.56
N THR A 51 -13.48 -23.23 -9.84
CA THR A 51 -14.81 -22.79 -10.31
C THR A 51 -15.83 -23.92 -10.37
N LYS A 52 -15.39 -25.19 -10.38
CA LYS A 52 -16.28 -26.35 -10.26
C LYS A 52 -16.93 -26.44 -8.87
N CYS A 53 -16.44 -25.70 -7.87
CA CYS A 53 -17.03 -25.64 -6.54
C CYS A 53 -18.02 -24.47 -6.39
N HIS A 54 -19.19 -24.74 -5.81
CA HIS A 54 -20.30 -23.78 -5.68
C HIS A 54 -20.00 -22.47 -4.95
N MET A 55 -19.08 -22.46 -3.96
CA MET A 55 -18.76 -21.27 -3.17
C MET A 55 -17.79 -20.30 -3.86
N MET A 56 -17.17 -20.71 -4.97
CA MET A 56 -16.09 -19.93 -5.59
C MET A 56 -16.57 -18.91 -6.62
N GLN A 57 -17.84 -18.94 -7.03
CA GLN A 57 -18.32 -18.12 -8.15
C GLN A 57 -18.09 -16.61 -7.95
N GLU A 58 -18.43 -16.06 -6.77
CA GLU A 58 -18.23 -14.64 -6.48
C GLU A 58 -16.75 -14.28 -6.32
N ALA A 59 -15.97 -15.16 -5.69
CA ALA A 59 -14.52 -15.00 -5.57
C ALA A 59 -13.83 -15.03 -6.95
N PHE A 60 -14.30 -15.88 -7.86
CA PHE A 60 -13.81 -15.96 -9.23
C PHE A 60 -14.13 -14.68 -10.02
N LYS A 61 -15.37 -14.19 -9.93
CA LYS A 61 -15.78 -12.93 -10.58
C LYS A 61 -14.92 -11.74 -10.11
N THR A 62 -14.67 -11.65 -8.81
CA THR A 62 -13.83 -10.57 -8.25
C THR A 62 -12.36 -10.71 -8.65
N TRP A 63 -11.84 -11.95 -8.77
CA TRP A 63 -10.51 -12.21 -9.32
C TRP A 63 -10.41 -11.80 -10.80
N GLN A 64 -11.39 -12.13 -11.64
CA GLN A 64 -11.41 -11.75 -13.06
C GLN A 64 -11.37 -10.23 -13.27
N LEU A 65 -11.97 -9.46 -12.37
CA LEU A 65 -11.96 -8.00 -12.39
C LEU A 65 -10.68 -7.40 -11.78
N SER A 66 -9.88 -8.20 -11.07
CA SER A 66 -8.67 -7.74 -10.40
C SER A 66 -7.50 -7.54 -11.38
N LYS A 67 -6.46 -6.86 -10.91
CA LYS A 67 -5.18 -6.72 -11.63
C LYS A 67 -4.36 -8.01 -11.66
N HIS A 68 -4.78 -9.06 -10.94
CA HIS A 68 -4.08 -10.34 -10.84
C HIS A 68 -4.78 -11.48 -11.58
N ARG A 69 -5.75 -11.18 -12.45
CA ARG A 69 -6.51 -12.17 -13.24
C ARG A 69 -5.66 -13.02 -14.19
N ASP A 70 -4.42 -12.58 -14.46
CA ASP A 70 -3.49 -13.31 -15.32
C ASP A 70 -2.72 -14.41 -14.54
N PHE A 71 -2.89 -14.46 -13.21
CA PHE A 71 -2.29 -15.48 -12.34
C PHE A 71 -3.35 -16.45 -11.82
N PRO A 72 -3.08 -17.76 -11.83
CA PRO A 72 -4.04 -18.73 -11.33
C PRO A 72 -4.24 -18.60 -9.83
N CYS A 73 -5.43 -18.95 -9.34
CA CYS A 73 -5.81 -18.80 -7.92
C CYS A 73 -4.77 -19.41 -6.97
N GLN A 74 -4.20 -20.54 -7.37
CA GLN A 74 -3.23 -21.35 -6.63
C GLN A 74 -1.90 -20.63 -6.39
N ARG A 75 -1.56 -19.57 -7.15
CA ARG A 75 -0.37 -18.75 -6.88
C ARG A 75 -0.45 -18.08 -5.51
N CYS A 76 -1.65 -17.66 -5.11
CA CYS A 76 -1.90 -17.04 -3.80
C CYS A 76 -2.55 -18.01 -2.82
N HIS A 77 -3.41 -18.91 -3.30
CA HIS A 77 -4.15 -19.90 -2.51
C HIS A 77 -3.46 -21.26 -2.58
N GLN A 78 -2.31 -21.37 -1.91
CA GLN A 78 -1.58 -22.61 -1.86
C GLN A 78 -2.23 -23.60 -0.88
N MET A 79 -2.39 -24.84 -1.33
CA MET A 79 -2.87 -25.97 -0.53
C MET A 79 -2.07 -27.21 -0.89
N SER A 80 -1.72 -28.02 0.09
CA SER A 80 -1.16 -29.35 -0.18
C SER A 80 -2.19 -30.25 -0.89
N MET A 81 -1.71 -31.25 -1.65
CA MET A 81 -2.59 -32.23 -2.30
C MET A 81 -3.47 -32.96 -1.28
N LEU A 82 -2.93 -33.24 -0.09
CA LEU A 82 -3.65 -33.89 0.98
C LEU A 82 -4.83 -33.04 1.47
N GLU A 83 -4.63 -31.73 1.66
CA GLU A 83 -5.70 -30.81 2.06
C GLU A 83 -6.78 -30.68 0.99
N GLN A 84 -6.38 -30.55 -0.28
CA GLN A 84 -7.32 -30.50 -1.40
C GLN A 84 -8.18 -31.77 -1.49
N ASN A 85 -7.53 -32.94 -1.41
CA ASN A 85 -8.23 -34.22 -1.46
C ASN A 85 -9.15 -34.43 -0.24
N LYS A 86 -8.71 -34.02 0.96
CA LYS A 86 -9.56 -34.05 2.16
C LYS A 86 -10.81 -33.20 1.98
N MET A 87 -10.70 -32.02 1.39
CA MET A 87 -11.87 -31.18 1.10
C MET A 87 -12.80 -31.85 0.07
N LEU A 88 -12.25 -32.37 -1.03
CA LEU A 88 -13.04 -33.08 -2.05
C LEU A 88 -13.78 -34.29 -1.45
N ILE A 89 -13.09 -35.12 -0.68
CA ILE A 89 -13.70 -36.29 0.00
C ILE A 89 -14.76 -35.82 0.99
N SER A 90 -14.48 -34.78 1.78
CA SER A 90 -15.47 -34.26 2.73
C SER A 90 -16.75 -33.78 2.03
N TYR A 91 -16.62 -33.15 0.86
CA TYR A 91 -17.76 -32.73 0.05
C TYR A 91 -18.54 -33.92 -0.52
N VAL A 92 -17.85 -34.93 -1.06
CA VAL A 92 -18.50 -36.12 -1.62
C VAL A 92 -19.22 -36.95 -0.55
N VAL A 93 -18.63 -37.07 0.65
CA VAL A 93 -19.16 -37.91 1.73
C VAL A 93 -20.21 -37.19 2.59
N GLN A 94 -19.99 -35.92 2.93
CA GLN A 94 -20.83 -35.17 3.88
C GLN A 94 -21.78 -34.17 3.18
N GLY A 95 -21.62 -33.96 1.86
CA GLY A 95 -22.39 -32.98 1.11
C GLY A 95 -22.20 -31.54 1.63
N ALA A 96 -23.21 -30.69 1.41
CA ALA A 96 -23.21 -29.29 1.84
C ALA A 96 -23.34 -29.10 3.38
N GLN A 97 -23.43 -30.17 4.17
CA GLN A 97 -23.70 -30.16 5.62
C GLN A 97 -22.43 -30.03 6.48
N THR A 98 -21.25 -29.87 5.88
CA THR A 98 -19.99 -29.73 6.63
C THR A 98 -19.95 -28.40 7.41
N THR A 99 -20.01 -28.49 8.74
CA THR A 99 -19.81 -27.37 9.69
C THR A 99 -18.33 -27.08 9.97
N THR A 100 -17.43 -27.85 9.35
CA THR A 100 -15.99 -27.71 9.53
C THR A 100 -15.51 -26.43 8.86
N LYS A 101 -14.92 -25.50 9.62
CA LYS A 101 -14.29 -24.28 9.07
C LYS A 101 -13.15 -24.69 8.13
N GLN A 102 -13.42 -24.80 6.83
CA GLN A 102 -12.42 -25.18 5.85
C GLN A 102 -11.60 -23.97 5.42
N THR A 103 -10.30 -24.04 5.65
CA THR A 103 -9.31 -23.09 5.15
C THR A 103 -9.05 -23.42 3.69
N HIS A 104 -9.86 -22.87 2.78
CA HIS A 104 -9.74 -23.00 1.32
C HIS A 104 -8.45 -22.34 0.80
N GLY A 105 -7.28 -22.85 1.19
CA GLY A 105 -5.98 -22.26 0.87
C GLY A 105 -5.81 -20.86 1.45
N ARG A 106 -6.51 -20.55 2.54
CA ARG A 106 -6.40 -19.27 3.27
C ARG A 106 -5.22 -19.24 4.24
N ILE A 107 -4.21 -20.07 4.02
CA ILE A 107 -2.99 -20.05 4.82
C ILE A 107 -2.16 -18.84 4.35
N SER A 108 -2.42 -17.68 4.96
CA SER A 108 -1.72 -16.40 4.79
C SER A 108 -1.27 -16.08 3.34
N PRO A 109 -2.20 -15.77 2.42
CA PRO A 109 -1.89 -15.44 1.02
C PRO A 109 -0.92 -14.26 0.86
N TRP A 110 -0.76 -13.46 1.91
CA TRP A 110 0.15 -12.32 1.98
C TRP A 110 1.63 -12.68 1.85
N ASN A 111 2.00 -13.93 2.15
CA ASN A 111 3.36 -14.40 1.90
C ASN A 111 3.62 -14.52 0.40
N SER A 112 2.66 -15.05 -0.36
CA SER A 112 2.74 -15.21 -1.82
C SER A 112 2.84 -13.87 -2.56
N CYS A 113 2.38 -12.77 -1.98
CA CYS A 113 2.59 -11.44 -2.55
C CYS A 113 4.08 -11.13 -2.74
N ARG A 114 4.94 -11.60 -1.81
CA ARG A 114 6.38 -11.35 -1.84
C ARG A 114 7.07 -12.08 -2.97
N ASP A 115 6.55 -13.24 -3.36
CA ASP A 115 7.14 -14.09 -4.41
C ASP A 115 7.18 -13.40 -5.78
N CYS A 116 6.34 -12.38 -6.00
CA CYS A 116 6.34 -11.58 -7.23
C CYS A 116 6.65 -10.10 -7.00
N HIS A 117 6.17 -9.50 -5.89
CA HIS A 117 6.39 -8.07 -5.63
C HIS A 117 7.75 -7.74 -4.99
N LEU A 118 8.47 -8.75 -4.49
CA LEU A 118 9.81 -8.59 -3.90
C LEU A 118 10.90 -9.41 -4.61
N SER A 119 10.53 -10.25 -5.59
CA SER A 119 11.50 -10.99 -6.41
C SER A 119 12.22 -10.04 -7.35
N GLU A 120 13.50 -9.81 -7.04
CA GLU A 120 14.58 -9.17 -7.80
C GLU A 120 14.22 -8.40 -9.07
N VAL A 121 14.29 -7.06 -8.99
CA VAL A 121 15.07 -6.04 -9.75
C VAL A 121 15.33 -6.24 -11.26
N SER A 122 15.28 -7.46 -11.80
CA SER A 122 15.69 -7.87 -13.14
C SER A 122 14.69 -7.57 -14.27
N GLN A 123 13.44 -7.17 -13.98
CA GLN A 123 12.42 -6.91 -15.00
C GLN A 123 11.74 -5.54 -14.87
N GLY A 124 12.41 -4.55 -14.27
CA GLY A 124 11.84 -3.21 -14.11
C GLY A 124 10.54 -3.18 -13.27
N SER A 125 10.28 -4.23 -12.50
CA SER A 125 9.06 -4.42 -11.74
C SER A 125 9.14 -3.73 -10.38
N VAL A 126 8.32 -2.69 -10.22
CA VAL A 126 7.74 -2.19 -8.95
C VAL A 126 8.60 -2.45 -7.71
N THR A 127 9.71 -1.73 -7.55
CA THR A 127 10.51 -1.81 -6.31
C THR A 127 9.72 -1.14 -5.18
N LEU A 128 8.93 -1.93 -4.46
CA LEU A 128 8.24 -1.47 -3.26
C LEU A 128 9.22 -0.81 -2.27
N SER A 129 10.49 -1.23 -2.26
CA SER A 129 11.57 -0.62 -1.47
C SER A 129 11.87 0.84 -1.83
N ASN A 130 11.61 1.28 -3.06
CA ASN A 130 11.84 2.68 -3.46
C ASN A 130 10.75 3.61 -2.94
N SER A 131 9.61 3.05 -2.54
CA SER A 131 8.60 3.79 -1.80
C SER A 131 9.09 4.07 -0.39
N TYR A 132 9.14 5.35 -0.01
CA TYR A 132 9.47 5.73 1.37
C TYR A 132 8.57 5.02 2.39
N GLY A 133 7.25 5.00 2.14
CA GLY A 133 6.27 4.40 3.01
C GLY A 133 6.49 2.90 3.21
N HIS A 134 6.63 2.13 2.13
CA HIS A 134 6.87 0.68 2.24
C HIS A 134 8.26 0.38 2.81
N ALA A 135 9.32 1.12 2.44
CA ALA A 135 10.66 0.97 3.01
C ALA A 135 10.63 1.02 4.55
N ARG A 136 10.01 2.07 5.09
CA ARG A 136 9.92 2.28 6.55
C ARG A 136 9.07 1.23 7.26
N HIS A 137 7.95 0.80 6.68
CA HIS A 137 6.99 -0.05 7.37
C HIS A 137 7.19 -1.55 7.09
N VAL A 138 7.29 -1.93 5.82
CA VAL A 138 7.39 -3.34 5.43
C VAL A 138 8.81 -3.86 5.64
N PHE A 139 9.83 -3.12 5.20
CA PHE A 139 11.21 -3.64 5.23
C PHE A 139 11.92 -3.37 6.56
N MET A 140 11.84 -2.14 7.08
CA MET A 140 12.55 -1.78 8.32
C MET A 140 11.81 -2.19 9.59
N ARG A 141 10.48 -2.27 9.55
CA ARG A 141 9.64 -2.62 10.72
C ARG A 141 8.97 -3.99 10.59
N HIS A 142 9.20 -4.70 9.49
CA HIS A 142 8.65 -6.04 9.24
C HIS A 142 7.13 -6.12 9.38
N ILE A 143 6.42 -5.04 9.03
CA ILE A 143 4.94 -4.99 9.06
C ILE A 143 4.40 -5.78 7.87
N GLY A 144 3.46 -6.69 8.15
CA GLY A 144 2.85 -7.55 7.13
C GLY A 144 1.92 -6.76 6.20
N CYS A 145 1.84 -7.17 4.94
CA CYS A 145 1.02 -6.53 3.91
C CYS A 145 -0.46 -6.41 4.33
N SER A 146 -0.98 -7.44 5.01
CA SER A 146 -2.35 -7.51 5.53
C SER A 146 -2.71 -6.48 6.58
N GLN A 147 -1.72 -5.91 7.25
CA GLN A 147 -1.95 -4.89 8.27
C GLN A 147 -2.36 -3.56 7.64
N CYS A 148 -1.95 -3.33 6.38
CA CYS A 148 -2.25 -2.11 5.65
C CYS A 148 -3.19 -2.35 4.47
N HIS A 149 -3.16 -3.51 3.80
CA HIS A 149 -4.00 -3.80 2.65
C HIS A 149 -5.19 -4.67 3.03
N THR A 150 -6.35 -4.33 2.45
CA THR A 150 -7.56 -5.15 2.56
C THR A 150 -7.40 -6.42 1.72
N GLY A 151 -7.97 -7.55 2.17
CA GLY A 151 -7.95 -8.83 1.43
C GLY A 151 -9.33 -9.28 0.96
N SER A 152 -10.36 -8.47 1.19
CA SER A 152 -11.75 -8.83 0.89
C SER A 152 -11.99 -8.75 -0.62
N SER A 153 -12.52 -9.83 -1.19
CA SER A 153 -12.99 -9.87 -2.58
C SER A 153 -11.91 -9.55 -3.64
N HIS A 154 -10.69 -10.09 -3.49
CA HIS A 154 -9.55 -9.87 -4.41
C HIS A 154 -9.24 -8.39 -4.71
N ASN A 155 -9.62 -7.50 -3.80
CA ASN A 155 -9.35 -6.08 -3.86
C ASN A 155 -8.34 -5.72 -2.77
N PHE A 156 -7.10 -5.45 -3.18
CA PHE A 156 -5.98 -5.22 -2.28
C PHE A 156 -5.70 -3.73 -2.04
N LYS A 157 -6.74 -2.90 -1.94
CA LYS A 157 -6.54 -1.48 -1.64
C LYS A 157 -6.04 -1.29 -0.20
N PRO A 158 -5.20 -0.27 0.04
CA PRO A 158 -4.79 0.07 1.39
C PRO A 158 -6.02 0.50 2.20
N ASN A 159 -6.12 -0.02 3.42
CA ASN A 159 -7.03 0.44 4.44
C ASN A 159 -6.49 1.75 5.02
N GLU A 160 -7.12 2.87 4.66
CA GLU A 160 -6.68 4.21 5.11
C GLU A 160 -6.78 4.40 6.63
N GLN A 161 -7.59 3.59 7.32
CA GLN A 161 -7.73 3.64 8.77
C GLN A 161 -6.65 2.82 9.50
N ALA A 162 -5.88 1.98 8.80
CA ALA A 162 -4.83 1.16 9.40
C ALA A 162 -3.75 2.01 10.08
N CYS A 163 -3.50 3.22 9.56
CA CYS A 163 -2.52 4.15 10.11
C CYS A 163 -2.78 4.46 11.59
N SER A 164 -4.04 4.67 11.96
CA SER A 164 -4.46 5.04 13.32
C SER A 164 -4.29 3.90 14.33
N GLY A 165 -4.16 2.65 13.87
CA GLY A 165 -3.87 1.51 14.74
C GLY A 165 -2.53 1.65 15.46
N CYS A 166 -1.53 2.22 14.79
CA CYS A 166 -0.20 2.47 15.34
C CYS A 166 0.08 3.95 15.64
N HIS A 167 -0.49 4.88 14.86
CA HIS A 167 -0.26 6.32 14.96
C HIS A 167 -1.44 7.06 15.61
N LYS A 168 -1.78 6.70 16.86
CA LYS A 168 -2.96 7.22 17.57
C LYS A 168 -2.97 8.74 17.74
N ASP A 169 -1.80 9.34 17.93
CA ASP A 169 -1.66 10.78 18.17
C ASP A 169 -1.45 11.59 16.89
N LYS A 170 -1.58 10.96 15.71
CA LYS A 170 -1.38 11.62 14.42
C LYS A 170 -2.73 11.88 13.76
N VAL A 171 -3.38 12.93 14.25
CA VAL A 171 -4.57 13.49 13.60
C VAL A 171 -4.16 14.64 12.68
N ILE A 172 -4.97 14.88 11.65
CA ILE A 172 -4.78 16.01 10.74
C ILE A 172 -5.64 17.15 11.27
N HIS A 173 -4.98 18.25 11.64
CA HIS A 173 -5.66 19.46 12.09
C HIS A 173 -5.88 20.41 10.91
N GLY A 174 -6.66 21.47 11.12
CA GLY A 174 -6.80 22.59 10.18
C GLY A 174 -8.13 22.63 9.42
N MET A 175 -8.54 23.84 9.07
CA MET A 175 -9.79 24.13 8.38
C MET A 175 -9.81 23.42 7.02
N GLY A 176 -10.78 22.51 6.82
CA GLY A 176 -10.94 21.74 5.58
C GLY A 176 -9.98 20.55 5.41
N MET A 177 -9.03 20.32 6.32
CA MET A 177 -8.13 19.15 6.28
C MET A 177 -8.58 18.01 7.21
N ALA A 178 -9.48 18.29 8.16
CA ALA A 178 -10.07 17.28 9.03
C ALA A 178 -10.78 16.20 8.21
N GLY A 179 -10.47 14.93 8.50
CA GLY A 179 -11.05 13.77 7.82
C GLY A 179 -10.39 13.38 6.51
N LEU A 180 -9.35 14.10 6.06
CA LEU A 180 -8.54 13.62 4.93
C LEU A 180 -7.83 12.31 5.29
N SER A 181 -7.74 11.42 4.32
CA SER A 181 -6.90 10.22 4.43
C SER A 181 -5.43 10.59 4.56
N CYS A 182 -4.71 9.86 5.42
CA CYS A 182 -3.27 9.99 5.59
C CYS A 182 -2.53 9.86 4.23
N LEU A 183 -3.07 9.02 3.33
CA LEU A 183 -2.49 8.74 2.01
C LEU A 183 -2.65 9.90 1.02
N LYS A 184 -3.42 10.94 1.35
CA LYS A 184 -3.48 12.17 0.54
C LYS A 184 -2.20 12.99 0.64
N CYS A 185 -1.49 12.91 1.77
CA CYS A 185 -0.21 13.59 1.97
C CYS A 185 0.98 12.60 1.96
N HIS A 186 0.83 11.46 2.65
CA HIS A 186 1.89 10.47 2.82
C HIS A 186 1.91 9.48 1.66
N SER A 187 3.03 9.41 0.95
CA SER A 187 3.14 8.58 -0.26
C SER A 187 3.71 7.19 0.02
N TYR A 188 3.01 6.17 -0.51
CA TYR A 188 3.41 4.77 -0.53
C TYR A 188 3.59 4.24 -1.96
N GLY A 189 3.58 5.14 -2.95
CA GLY A 189 3.89 4.80 -4.35
C GLY A 189 5.38 4.53 -4.54
N THR A 190 5.70 3.74 -5.56
CA THR A 190 7.08 3.34 -5.91
C THR A 190 7.93 4.49 -6.43
N ASP A 191 7.31 5.52 -7.00
CA ASP A 191 8.02 6.64 -7.63
C ASP A 191 8.22 7.83 -6.66
N THR A 192 7.99 7.58 -5.37
CA THR A 192 8.06 8.62 -4.33
C THR A 192 9.06 8.27 -3.25
N PRO A 193 10.33 8.70 -3.37
CA PRO A 193 11.37 8.43 -2.39
C PRO A 193 11.21 9.28 -1.11
N LYS A 194 10.19 10.16 -1.07
CA LYS A 194 9.92 11.08 0.04
C LYS A 194 8.52 10.83 0.57
N MET A 195 8.40 10.91 1.90
CA MET A 195 7.14 10.75 2.61
C MET A 195 6.08 11.74 2.13
N ILE A 196 6.46 13.01 1.95
CA ILE A 196 5.57 14.08 1.47
C ILE A 196 6.26 14.84 0.32
N PRO A 197 5.90 14.57 -0.94
CA PRO A 197 6.38 15.36 -2.08
C PRO A 197 5.83 16.79 -2.01
N PHE A 198 6.67 17.81 -2.28
CA PHE A 198 6.31 19.22 -2.20
C PHE A 198 5.03 19.57 -3.01
N GLY A 199 4.92 19.03 -4.24
CA GLY A 199 3.77 19.25 -5.11
C GLY A 199 2.43 18.75 -4.57
N ARG A 200 2.41 17.85 -3.56
CA ARG A 200 1.14 17.40 -2.94
C ARG A 200 0.44 18.49 -2.14
N CYS A 201 1.16 19.49 -1.63
CA CYS A 201 0.52 20.61 -0.94
C CYS A 201 -0.19 21.51 -1.96
N LEU A 202 0.49 21.79 -3.07
CA LEU A 202 0.02 22.68 -4.13
C LEU A 202 -1.10 22.08 -4.99
N SER A 203 -1.37 20.78 -4.92
CA SER A 203 -2.52 20.17 -5.61
C SER A 203 -3.86 20.73 -5.09
N CYS A 204 -3.90 21.12 -3.82
CA CYS A 204 -5.03 21.78 -3.18
C CYS A 204 -4.78 23.27 -2.93
N HIS A 205 -3.57 23.65 -2.48
CA HIS A 205 -3.22 25.04 -2.17
C HIS A 205 -2.69 25.80 -3.39
N LYS A 206 -3.57 26.05 -4.37
CA LYS A 206 -3.20 26.63 -5.68
C LYS A 206 -2.86 28.12 -5.63
N ASP A 207 -3.40 28.84 -4.64
CA ASP A 207 -3.24 30.30 -4.53
C ASP A 207 -1.95 30.72 -3.82
N ILE A 208 -1.10 29.76 -3.43
CA ILE A 208 0.18 30.06 -2.80
C ILE A 208 1.19 30.47 -3.87
N PRO A 209 1.86 31.64 -3.73
CA PRO A 209 2.91 32.06 -4.64
C PRO A 209 4.06 31.04 -4.67
N THR A 210 4.39 30.56 -5.87
CA THR A 210 5.52 29.64 -6.10
C THR A 210 6.84 30.37 -6.39
N LYS A 211 6.82 31.69 -6.34
CA LYS A 211 7.96 32.58 -6.55
C LYS A 211 8.06 33.57 -5.40
N GLY A 212 9.27 33.88 -4.96
CA GLY A 212 9.55 34.87 -3.92
C GLY A 212 10.66 34.42 -2.98
N THR A 213 11.01 35.26 -2.01
CA THR A 213 12.12 35.00 -1.08
C THR A 213 11.97 33.68 -0.31
N MET A 214 10.72 33.27 -0.03
CA MET A 214 10.41 32.06 0.74
C MET A 214 9.99 30.87 -0.13
N SER A 215 9.98 30.98 -1.46
CA SER A 215 9.51 29.90 -2.33
C SER A 215 10.45 28.69 -2.38
N SER A 216 11.69 28.84 -1.91
CA SER A 216 12.66 27.76 -1.74
C SER A 216 12.46 26.96 -0.46
N LEU A 217 11.71 27.48 0.50
CA LEU A 217 11.43 26.79 1.77
C LEU A 217 10.35 25.73 1.58
N ARG A 218 10.42 24.69 2.41
CA ARG A 218 9.42 23.63 2.41
C ARG A 218 8.24 24.12 3.23
N CYS A 219 7.02 23.85 2.77
CA CYS A 219 5.81 24.28 3.49
C CYS A 219 5.82 23.84 4.97
N PHE A 220 6.38 22.65 5.23
CA PHE A 220 6.46 22.07 6.57
C PHE A 220 7.60 22.59 7.45
N ASP A 221 8.43 23.51 6.96
CA ASP A 221 9.35 24.26 7.83
C ASP A 221 8.57 25.24 8.74
N CYS A 222 7.36 25.63 8.32
CA CYS A 222 6.45 26.48 9.09
C CYS A 222 5.14 25.76 9.47
N HIS A 223 4.53 25.03 8.55
CA HIS A 223 3.22 24.40 8.72
C HIS A 223 3.34 22.95 9.15
N HIS A 224 2.80 22.59 10.32
CA HIS A 224 2.80 21.20 10.81
C HIS A 224 1.37 20.65 10.83
N PRO A 225 0.92 19.89 9.81
CA PRO A 225 -0.46 19.38 9.71
C PRO A 225 -0.91 18.50 10.89
N HIS A 226 0.04 17.86 11.57
CA HIS A 226 -0.21 17.04 12.76
C HIS A 226 -0.05 17.81 14.08
N GLY A 227 0.16 19.12 14.01
CA GLY A 227 0.41 19.97 15.17
C GLY A 227 0.07 21.42 14.86
N LYS A 228 1.04 22.33 15.05
CA LYS A 228 0.85 23.77 14.82
C LYS A 228 0.87 24.08 13.32
N ILE A 229 -0.33 24.30 12.77
CA ILE A 229 -0.48 24.67 11.36
C ILE A 229 -0.23 26.15 11.14
N LYS A 230 -0.75 27.02 12.01
CA LYS A 230 -0.59 28.46 11.83
C LYS A 230 0.64 28.93 12.60
N PRO A 231 1.71 29.38 11.92
CA PRO A 231 2.84 30.00 12.60
C PRO A 231 2.41 31.34 13.22
N THR A 232 3.15 31.74 14.24
CA THR A 232 3.03 32.99 14.98
C THR A 232 4.33 33.78 14.81
N SER A 233 4.31 35.09 15.04
CA SER A 233 5.51 35.91 14.90
C SER A 233 6.70 35.44 15.74
N PRO A 234 6.53 34.96 16.99
CA PRO A 234 7.64 34.35 17.73
C PRO A 234 8.30 33.17 17.03
N ASP A 235 7.56 32.36 16.25
CA ASP A 235 8.15 31.24 15.50
C ASP A 235 9.10 31.77 14.40
N CYS A 236 8.73 32.90 13.80
CA CYS A 236 9.49 33.53 12.71
C CYS A 236 10.80 34.10 13.24
N LEU A 237 10.71 34.82 14.37
CA LEU A 237 11.86 35.44 15.01
C LEU A 237 12.87 34.41 15.53
N LYS A 238 12.39 33.27 16.04
CA LYS A 238 13.24 32.20 16.56
C LYS A 238 13.93 31.38 15.48
N ASN A 239 13.24 31.13 14.36
CA ASN A 239 13.73 30.18 13.36
C ASN A 239 14.63 30.83 12.31
N CYS A 240 14.34 32.06 11.88
CA CYS A 240 15.08 32.72 10.79
C CYS A 240 15.29 34.23 10.99
N HIS A 241 14.34 34.92 11.61
CA HIS A 241 14.30 36.39 11.70
C HIS A 241 14.76 36.92 13.07
N GLY A 242 16.02 36.63 13.44
CA GLY A 242 16.53 36.94 14.78
C GLY A 242 16.82 38.43 15.07
N SER A 243 16.92 39.29 14.05
CA SER A 243 17.37 40.69 14.20
C SER A 243 16.33 41.73 13.78
N GLU A 244 15.23 41.29 13.18
CA GLU A 244 14.23 42.12 12.51
C GLU A 244 13.51 43.05 13.50
N ALA A 245 13.33 42.60 14.75
CA ALA A 245 12.81 43.46 15.82
C ALA A 245 13.71 44.66 16.14
N LYS A 246 15.01 44.59 15.81
CA LYS A 246 16.03 45.60 16.13
C LYS A 246 16.39 46.51 14.95
N VAL A 247 15.88 46.25 13.75
CA VAL A 247 16.19 47.06 12.56
C VAL A 247 15.15 48.15 12.33
N GLY A 248 15.62 49.34 11.95
CA GLY A 248 14.77 50.52 11.73
C GLY A 248 13.90 50.81 12.95
N GLN A 249 12.60 50.98 12.73
CA GLN A 249 11.64 51.33 13.78
C GLN A 249 10.71 50.16 14.18
N HIS A 250 11.08 48.90 13.89
CA HIS A 250 10.25 47.75 14.26
C HIS A 250 9.99 47.68 15.77
N ASN A 251 11.01 47.93 16.60
CA ASN A 251 10.84 47.95 18.06
C ASN A 251 9.80 48.97 18.53
N LEU A 252 9.72 50.15 17.91
CA LEU A 252 8.70 51.15 18.25
C LEU A 252 7.30 50.66 17.87
N HIS A 253 7.14 50.07 16.69
CA HIS A 253 5.85 49.51 16.27
C HIS A 253 5.40 48.37 17.20
N MET A 254 6.32 47.53 17.65
CA MET A 254 6.01 46.42 18.57
C MET A 254 5.69 46.91 19.99
N THR A 255 6.43 47.86 20.52
CA THR A 255 6.31 48.26 21.94
C THR A 255 5.34 49.42 22.17
N LYS A 256 5.37 50.45 21.32
CA LYS A 256 4.53 51.64 21.45
C LYS A 256 3.19 51.48 20.73
N ALA A 257 3.22 51.01 19.48
CA ALA A 257 2.00 50.78 18.71
C ALA A 257 1.35 49.41 19.00
N LYS A 258 2.03 48.53 19.77
CA LYS A 258 1.56 47.18 20.14
C LYS A 258 1.17 46.32 18.93
N LEU A 259 1.86 46.51 17.80
CA LEU A 259 1.65 45.75 16.57
C LEU A 259 2.49 44.48 16.56
N ASP A 260 1.92 43.43 16.00
CA ASP A 260 2.60 42.17 15.74
C ASP A 260 3.14 42.12 14.29
N CYS A 261 4.19 41.35 14.03
CA CYS A 261 4.81 41.23 12.71
C CYS A 261 3.76 40.85 11.65
N LEU A 262 2.84 39.94 11.96
CA LEU A 262 1.79 39.45 11.05
C LEU A 262 0.67 40.47 10.75
N ASP A 263 0.63 41.60 11.47
CA ASP A 263 -0.31 42.69 11.17
C ASP A 263 0.03 43.38 9.86
N CYS A 264 1.33 43.48 9.56
CA CYS A 264 1.85 44.00 8.31
C CYS A 264 2.32 42.87 7.39
N HIS A 265 3.19 41.97 7.86
CA HIS A 265 3.79 40.88 7.08
C HIS A 265 2.83 39.70 6.93
N LYS A 266 2.09 39.65 5.83
CA LYS A 266 1.19 38.52 5.55
C LYS A 266 1.97 37.27 5.16
N ALA A 267 1.47 36.13 5.62
CA ALA A 267 2.05 34.83 5.29
C ALA A 267 2.10 34.62 3.76
N HIS A 268 3.16 33.95 3.31
CA HIS A 268 3.49 33.66 1.90
C HIS A 268 3.88 34.87 1.02
N THR A 269 3.64 36.11 1.44
CA THR A 269 4.15 37.31 0.74
C THR A 269 5.33 37.93 1.48
N TRP A 270 5.23 38.05 2.81
CA TRP A 270 6.24 38.49 3.81
C TRP A 270 6.93 39.83 3.56
N VAL A 271 7.30 40.17 2.34
CA VAL A 271 7.90 41.44 1.97
C VAL A 271 6.80 42.48 1.75
N ILE A 272 6.97 43.65 2.36
CA ILE A 272 6.07 44.79 2.17
C ILE A 272 6.69 45.70 1.11
N GLY A 273 6.11 45.67 -0.09
CA GLY A 273 6.47 46.57 -1.16
C GLY A 273 6.00 48.01 -0.87
N LYS A 274 6.50 48.98 -1.67
CA LYS A 274 6.17 50.40 -1.51
C LYS A 274 4.67 50.68 -1.57
N GLN A 275 3.93 49.98 -2.45
CA GLN A 275 2.49 50.16 -2.60
C GLN A 275 1.72 49.64 -1.38
N GLU A 276 2.01 48.42 -0.90
CA GLU A 276 1.45 47.89 0.34
C GLU A 276 1.81 48.75 1.55
N ALA A 277 3.03 49.26 1.64
CA ALA A 277 3.47 50.14 2.73
C ALA A 277 2.64 51.43 2.78
N GLN A 278 2.36 52.06 1.63
CA GLN A 278 1.50 53.25 1.57
C GLN A 278 0.12 52.95 2.17
N LYS A 279 -0.50 51.84 1.78
CA LYS A 279 -1.83 51.44 2.30
C LYS A 279 -1.79 51.11 3.80
N LEU A 280 -0.77 50.37 4.24
CA LEU A 280 -0.70 49.85 5.62
C LEU A 280 -0.30 50.92 6.64
N CYS A 281 0.70 51.75 6.33
CA CYS A 281 1.24 52.76 7.24
C CYS A 281 0.29 53.95 7.41
N GLN A 282 -0.35 54.40 6.32
CA GLN A 282 -1.27 55.55 6.34
C GLN A 282 -2.50 55.35 7.22
N ARG A 283 -2.79 54.11 7.64
CA ARG A 283 -3.82 53.81 8.65
C ARG A 283 -3.53 54.45 10.02
N CYS A 284 -2.27 54.75 10.31
CA CYS A 284 -1.86 55.31 11.61
C CYS A 284 -1.04 56.59 11.46
N HIS A 285 -0.15 56.68 10.47
CA HIS A 285 0.68 57.86 10.23
C HIS A 285 1.11 57.97 8.76
N ALA A 286 1.50 59.17 8.32
CA ALA A 286 2.07 59.36 6.98
C ALA A 286 3.30 58.45 6.77
N LEU A 287 3.41 57.87 5.56
CA LEU A 287 4.52 56.99 5.21
C LEU A 287 5.83 57.78 5.27
N LYS A 288 6.77 57.30 6.08
CA LYS A 288 8.14 57.80 6.15
C LYS A 288 9.05 56.81 5.40
N ASP A 289 10.01 57.33 4.65
CA ASP A 289 10.95 56.50 3.92
C ASP A 289 11.85 55.71 4.90
N PRO A 290 11.86 54.36 4.87
CA PRO A 290 12.69 53.56 5.75
C PRO A 290 14.18 53.91 5.71
N ALA A 291 14.68 54.41 4.58
CA ALA A 291 16.08 54.84 4.44
C ALA A 291 16.46 55.96 5.42
N THR A 292 15.48 56.78 5.83
CA THR A 292 15.70 57.88 6.80
C THR A 292 15.98 57.40 8.23
N PHE A 293 15.84 56.10 8.50
CA PHE A 293 16.09 55.50 9.82
C PHE A 293 17.39 54.70 9.89
N ILE A 294 18.11 54.58 8.78
CA ILE A 294 19.39 53.89 8.68
C ILE A 294 20.46 54.99 8.64
N ASN A 295 20.81 55.51 9.82
CA ASN A 295 22.01 56.33 10.01
C ASN A 295 23.19 55.45 10.35
#